data_AF-A0A3D0PCX6-F1
#
_entry.id   AF-A0A3D0PCX6-F1
#
_cell.length_a   1.000
_cell.length_b   1.000
_cell.length_c   1.000
_cell.angle_alpha   90.00
_cell.angle_beta   90.00
_cell.angle_gamma   90.00
#
_symmetry.space_group_name_H-M   'P 1'
#
loop_
_entity.id
_entity.type
_entity.pdbx_description
1 polymer ?
#
loop_
_entity_poly.entity_id
_entity_poly.type
_entity_poly.pdbx_seq_one_letter_code
_entity_poly.pdbx_strand_id
1 'polypeptide(L)'
;MAIAMTTGYSAQTEGALLCIEAASDWALTCVDQLTAQDSHVLIDYGAADGGTAVGLWHQVLDRLHANQPDAYLTLIGNDLPSNENVTPAENL
;
A
#
# COMPACT_ATOMS: atom_id res chain seq x y z
N MET A 1 19.88 13.73 -11.54
CA MET A 1 20.02 12.31 -11.15
C MET A 1 18.72 11.64 -11.51
N ALA A 2 18.72 10.72 -12.47
CA ALA A 2 17.53 9.93 -12.83
C ALA A 2 17.71 8.55 -12.20
N ILE A 3 16.82 8.20 -11.28
CA ILE A 3 16.74 6.83 -10.76
C ILE A 3 15.84 6.10 -11.74
N ALA A 4 16.42 5.23 -12.58
CA ALA A 4 15.66 4.35 -13.46
C ALA A 4 15.29 3.11 -12.64
N MET A 5 13.99 2.92 -12.39
CA MET A 5 13.48 1.74 -11.71
C MET A 5 13.56 0.56 -12.68
N THR A 6 14.25 -0.51 -12.28
CA THR A 6 14.41 -1.72 -13.10
C THR A 6 13.13 -2.55 -13.05
N THR A 7 12.74 -3.16 -14.17
CA THR A 7 11.70 -4.20 -14.22
C THR A 7 11.98 -5.31 -13.19
N GLY A 8 10.98 -5.69 -12.40
CA GLY A 8 11.12 -6.67 -11.32
C GLY A 8 11.62 -6.09 -9.98
N TYR A 9 11.35 -4.81 -9.71
CA TYR A 9 11.76 -4.12 -8.48
C TYR A 9 11.30 -4.88 -7.24
N SER A 10 10.03 -5.29 -7.17
CA SER A 10 9.53 -6.11 -6.07
C SER A 10 10.28 -7.43 -5.81
N ALA A 11 10.84 -8.06 -6.85
CA ALA A 11 11.67 -9.27 -6.70
C ALA A 11 13.10 -8.97 -6.21
N GLN A 12 13.51 -7.70 -6.27
CA GLN A 12 14.83 -7.21 -5.87
C GLN A 12 14.79 -6.39 -4.57
N THR A 13 13.60 -6.16 -4.01
CA THR A 13 13.36 -5.40 -2.77
C THR A 13 12.88 -6.25 -1.60
N GLU A 14 13.34 -7.50 -1.50
CA GLU A 14 13.07 -8.38 -0.36
C GLU A 14 13.44 -7.72 0.99
N GLY A 15 14.49 -6.89 1.02
CA GLY A 15 14.84 -6.11 2.21
C GLY A 15 13.80 -5.05 2.61
N ALA A 16 13.13 -4.43 1.64
CA ALA A 16 12.06 -3.47 1.91
C ALA A 16 10.78 -4.17 2.40
N LEU A 17 10.49 -5.36 1.84
CA LEU A 17 9.40 -6.22 2.33
C LEU A 17 9.58 -6.55 3.81
N LEU A 18 10.78 -6.95 4.24
CA LEU A 18 11.06 -7.24 5.66
C LEU A 18 10.79 -6.02 6.57
N CYS A 19 11.15 -4.82 6.12
CA CYS A 19 10.86 -3.60 6.87
C CYS A 19 9.35 -3.31 6.95
N ILE A 20 8.63 -3.52 5.85
CA ILE A 20 7.17 -3.37 5.80
C ILE A 20 6.51 -4.37 6.75
N GLU A 21 6.87 -5.65 6.66
CA GLU A 21 6.33 -6.72 7.52
C GLU A 21 6.59 -6.43 9.01
N ALA A 22 7.79 -5.98 9.36
CA ALA A 22 8.12 -5.61 10.73
C ALA A 22 7.33 -4.39 11.24
N ALA A 23 6.83 -3.54 10.35
CA ALA A 23 6.06 -2.34 10.68
C ALA A 23 4.54 -2.54 10.53
N SER A 24 4.07 -3.62 9.93
CA SER A 24 2.64 -3.85 9.62
C SER A 24 1.73 -3.73 10.84
N ASP A 25 2.16 -4.24 12.00
CA ASP A 25 1.39 -4.15 13.25
C ASP A 25 1.06 -2.71 13.65
N TRP A 26 1.94 -1.75 13.34
CA TRP A 26 1.70 -0.34 13.64
C TRP A 26 0.61 0.23 12.74
N ALA A 27 0.62 -0.12 11.44
CA ALA A 27 -0.42 0.27 10.52
C ALA A 27 -1.79 -0.29 10.94
N LEU A 28 -1.85 -1.56 11.35
CA LEU A 28 -3.09 -2.18 11.83
C LEU A 28 -3.59 -1.56 13.13
N THR A 29 -2.68 -1.23 14.05
CA THR A 29 -3.02 -0.52 15.29
C THR A 29 -3.62 0.86 15.01
N CYS A 30 -3.17 1.56 13.96
CA CYS A 30 -3.77 2.82 13.52
C CYS A 30 -5.18 2.60 12.96
N VAL A 31 -5.39 1.55 12.14
CA VAL A 31 -6.70 1.21 11.59
C VAL A 31 -7.73 0.94 12.69
N ASP A 32 -7.33 0.22 13.74
CA ASP A 32 -8.21 -0.07 14.89
C ASP A 32 -8.63 1.18 15.68
N GLN A 33 -7.93 2.31 15.50
CA GLN A 33 -8.22 3.58 16.16
C GLN A 33 -8.94 4.58 15.25
N LEU A 34 -9.17 4.25 13.98
CA LEU A 34 -9.92 5.11 13.08
C LEU A 34 -11.37 5.22 13.52
N THR A 35 -11.87 6.45 13.62
CA THR A 35 -13.29 6.70 13.86
C THR A 35 -14.13 6.13 12.72
N ALA A 36 -15.36 5.73 13.01
CA ALA A 36 -16.32 5.33 12.00
C ALA A 36 -16.57 6.47 11.00
N GLN A 37 -16.46 6.17 9.70
CA GLN A 37 -16.71 7.10 8.59
C GLN A 37 -17.37 6.33 7.44
N ASP A 38 -18.13 7.04 6.62
CA ASP A 38 -18.75 6.46 5.42
C ASP A 38 -17.72 6.22 4.29
N SER A 39 -16.54 6.83 4.38
CA SER A 39 -15.45 6.61 3.43
C SER A 39 -14.07 6.85 4.02
N HIS A 40 -13.07 6.15 3.46
CA HIS A 40 -11.66 6.32 3.79
C HIS A 40 -10.83 6.43 2.51
N VAL A 41 -9.89 7.37 2.50
CA VAL A 41 -8.88 7.53 1.44
C VAL A 41 -7.52 7.21 2.03
N LEU A 42 -6.87 6.18 1.46
CA LEU A 42 -5.55 5.69 1.82
C LEU A 42 -4.58 6.05 0.70
N ILE A 43 -3.36 6.46 1.05
CA ILE A 43 -2.34 6.86 0.08
C ILE A 43 -1.02 6.16 0.41
N ASP A 44 -0.47 5.45 -0.57
CA ASP A 44 0.88 4.90 -0.53
C ASP A 44 1.85 5.86 -1.22
N TYR A 45 2.76 6.46 -0.47
CA TYR A 45 3.74 7.42 -1.00
C TYR A 45 5.04 6.70 -1.36
N GLY A 46 5.40 6.72 -2.64
CA GLY A 46 6.53 5.95 -3.17
C GLY A 46 6.16 4.51 -3.47
N ALA A 47 4.98 4.30 -4.07
CA ALA A 47 4.40 2.98 -4.29
C ALA A 47 5.22 2.09 -5.25
N ALA A 48 6.14 2.66 -6.04
CA ALA A 48 6.91 1.96 -7.06
C ALA A 48 6.00 1.13 -7.99
N ASP A 49 6.21 -0.18 -8.07
CA ASP A 49 5.37 -1.12 -8.84
C ASP A 49 4.19 -1.71 -8.02
N GLY A 50 4.04 -1.29 -6.76
CA GLY A 50 2.99 -1.73 -5.83
C GLY A 50 3.20 -3.12 -5.22
N GLY A 51 4.05 -3.96 -5.82
CA GLY A 51 4.16 -5.37 -5.45
C GLY A 51 4.76 -5.62 -4.06
N THR A 52 5.66 -4.75 -3.60
CA THR A 52 6.33 -4.93 -2.30
C THR A 52 5.39 -4.64 -1.13
N ALA A 53 4.49 -3.66 -1.28
CA ALA A 53 3.58 -3.23 -0.23
C ALA A 53 2.20 -3.92 -0.27
N VAL A 54 1.92 -4.74 -1.30
CA VAL A 54 0.60 -5.35 -1.52
C VAL A 54 0.09 -6.12 -0.30
N GLY A 55 0.96 -6.90 0.36
CA GLY A 55 0.59 -7.69 1.53
C GLY A 55 0.20 -6.85 2.73
N LEU A 56 0.81 -5.68 2.91
CA LEU A 56 0.41 -4.71 3.94
C LEU A 56 -0.98 -4.13 3.61
N TRP A 57 -1.18 -3.70 2.35
CA TRP A 57 -2.42 -3.07 1.95
C TRP A 57 -3.61 -4.02 2.01
N HIS A 58 -3.46 -5.29 1.65
CA HIS A 58 -4.51 -6.30 1.86
C HIS A 58 -4.89 -6.41 3.34
N GLN A 59 -3.92 -6.51 4.26
CA GLN A 59 -4.21 -6.57 5.70
C GLN A 59 -4.92 -5.32 6.22
N VAL A 60 -4.51 -4.12 5.76
CA VAL A 60 -5.14 -2.85 6.13
C VAL A 60 -6.57 -2.78 5.64
N LEU A 61 -6.81 -3.12 4.36
CA LEU A 61 -8.15 -3.07 3.76
C LEU A 61 -9.09 -4.10 4.39
N ASP A 62 -8.62 -5.33 4.62
CA ASP A 62 -9.39 -6.38 5.30
C ASP A 62 -9.77 -5.95 6.72
N ARG A 63 -8.83 -5.38 7.48
CA ARG A 63 -9.11 -4.92 8.84
C ARG A 63 -10.09 -3.75 8.84
N LEU A 64 -9.95 -2.81 7.92
CA LEU A 64 -10.83 -1.65 7.81
C LEU A 64 -12.24 -2.07 7.41
N HIS A 65 -12.38 -3.01 6.47
CA HIS A 65 -13.67 -3.58 6.08
C HIS A 65 -14.31 -4.38 7.22
N ALA A 66 -13.54 -5.14 7.99
CA ALA A 66 -14.06 -5.84 9.17
C ALA A 66 -14.58 -4.88 10.25
N ASN A 67 -13.90 -3.76 10.46
CA ASN A 67 -14.28 -2.74 11.46
C ASN A 67 -15.43 -1.85 10.98
N GLN A 68 -15.49 -1.57 9.67
CA GLN A 68 -16.42 -0.61 9.05
C GLN A 68 -16.89 -1.14 7.67
N PRO A 69 -17.77 -2.15 7.64
CA PRO A 69 -18.08 -2.92 6.43
C PRO A 69 -18.77 -2.12 5.32
N ASP A 70 -19.49 -1.06 5.70
CA ASP A 70 -20.23 -0.21 4.77
C ASP A 70 -19.40 0.98 4.24
N ALA A 71 -18.18 1.18 4.75
CA ALA A 71 -17.34 2.31 4.35
C ALA A 71 -16.80 2.12 2.93
N TYR A 72 -16.86 3.18 2.12
CA TYR A 72 -16.24 3.20 0.79
C TYR A 72 -14.73 3.42 0.90
N LEU A 73 -13.93 2.51 0.34
CA LEU A 73 -12.47 2.53 0.46
C LEU A 73 -11.82 2.94 -0.87
N THR A 74 -10.89 3.90 -0.82
CA THR A 74 -10.04 4.28 -1.95
C THR A 74 -8.58 4.14 -1.55
N LEU A 75 -7.80 3.36 -2.32
CA LEU A 75 -6.35 3.28 -2.19
C LEU A 75 -5.68 3.96 -3.39
N ILE A 76 -4.76 4.89 -3.12
CA ILE A 76 -4.03 5.64 -4.13
C ILE A 76 -2.55 5.27 -4.02
N GLY A 77 -2.01 4.59 -5.04
CA GLY A 77 -0.56 4.48 -5.23
C GLY A 77 -0.01 5.77 -5.81
N ASN A 78 0.82 6.49 -5.06
CA ASN A 78 1.46 7.73 -5.49
C ASN A 78 2.97 7.52 -5.70
N ASP A 79 3.48 8.00 -6.84
CA ASP A 79 4.92 8.03 -7.11
C ASP A 79 5.27 9.21 -8.03
N LEU A 80 6.57 9.37 -8.31
CA LEU A 80 7.10 10.34 -9.24
C LEU A 80 6.53 10.12 -10.67
N PRO A 81 6.38 11.19 -11.47
CA PRO A 81 5.88 11.07 -12.85
C PRO A 81 6.69 10.13 -13.75
N SER A 82 7.95 9.86 -13.41
CA SER A 82 8.84 8.95 -14.14
C SER A 82 8.61 7.47 -13.84
N ASN A 83 7.76 7.14 -12.87
CA ASN A 83 7.44 5.76 -12.52
C ASN A 83 6.56 5.10 -13.59
N GLU A 84 6.73 3.79 -13.80
CA GLU A 84 5.89 3.02 -14.70
C GLU A 84 4.56 2.67 -14.01
N ASN A 85 3.64 3.64 -13.99
CA ASN A 85 2.37 3.55 -13.24
C ASN A 85 1.34 2.53 -13.78
N VAL A 86 1.71 1.68 -14.75
CA VAL A 86 0.80 0.65 -15.30
C VAL A 86 0.78 -0.60 -14.40
N THR A 87 1.92 -0.93 -13.79
CA THR A 87 2.11 -2.15 -12.98
C THR A 87 1.36 -2.17 -11.64
N PRO A 88 1.23 -1.05 -10.88
CA PRO A 88 0.54 -1.05 -9.58
C PRO A 88 -0.94 -1.43 -9.63
N ALA A 89 -1.63 -1.14 -10.75
CA ALA A 89 -3.05 -1.45 -10.90
C ALA A 89 -3.33 -2.94 -11.12
N GLU A 90 -2.33 -3.72 -11.56
CA GLU A 90 -2.48 -5.16 -11.84
C GLU A 90 -2.18 -6.05 -10.62
N ASN A 91 -1.55 -5.47 -9.57
CA ASN A 91 -1.07 -6.20 -8.41
C ASN A 91 -2.00 -6.14 -7.18
N LEU A 92 -3.03 -5.27 -7.20
CA LEU A 92 -3.95 -5.06 -6.07
C LEU A 92 -5.17 -5.99 -6.11
#